data_AF-A0AA38CKP7-F1
#
_entry.id   AF-A0AA38CKP7-F1
#
_cell.length_a   1.000
_cell.length_b   1.000
_cell.length_c   1.000
_cell.angle_alpha   90.00
_cell.angle_beta   90.00
_cell.angle_gamma   90.00
#
_symmetry.space_group_name_H-M   'P 1'
#
loop_
_entity.id
_entity.type
_entity.pdbx_description
1 polymer ?
#
loop_
_entity_poly.entity_id
_entity_poly.type
_entity_poly.pdbx_seq_one_letter_code
_entity_poly.pdbx_strand_id
1 'polypeptide(L)' 'SATDTTQQRQFDKVDQKAKLIILVGVSNDVQPQIRDAKTAKEAWYKLSIVYEAKNKN' A
#
# COMPACT_ATOMS: atom_id res chain seq x y z
N SER A 1 5.51 -13.14 -24.07
CA SER A 1 6.77 -13.91 -23.94
C SER A 1 6.89 -14.49 -22.54
N ALA A 2 7.57 -15.63 -22.32
CA ALA A 2 7.77 -16.21 -20.98
C ALA A 2 8.57 -15.28 -20.03
N THR A 3 9.31 -14.34 -20.60
CA THR A 3 10.00 -13.23 -19.92
C THR A 3 9.02 -12.21 -19.33
N ASP A 4 7.91 -11.87 -20.00
CA ASP A 4 6.90 -10.93 -19.49
C ASP A 4 6.25 -11.44 -18.20
N THR A 5 6.00 -12.74 -18.14
CA THR A 5 5.31 -13.37 -17.01
C THR A 5 6.20 -13.46 -15.77
N THR A 6 7.51 -13.63 -15.97
CA THR A 6 8.47 -13.69 -14.87
C THR A 6 8.70 -12.30 -14.28
N GLN A 7 8.83 -11.29 -15.14
CA GLN A 7 9.01 -9.90 -14.72
C GLN A 7 7.76 -9.37 -13.99
N GLN A 8 6.56 -9.65 -14.50
CA GLN A 8 5.30 -9.29 -13.83
C GLN A 8 5.20 -9.87 -12.42
N ARG A 9 5.50 -11.17 -12.26
CA ARG A 9 5.49 -11.82 -10.93
C ARG A 9 6.48 -11.18 -9.95
N GLN A 10 7.61 -10.69 -10.45
CA GLN A 10 8.59 -10.01 -9.61
C GLN A 10 8.11 -8.63 -9.18
N PHE A 11 7.46 -7.87 -10.08
CA PHE A 11 6.78 -6.62 -9.72
C PHE A 11 5.68 -6.84 -8.69
N ASP A 12 4.83 -7.86 -8.86
CA ASP A 12 3.76 -8.17 -7.91
C ASP A 12 4.31 -8.50 -6.51
N LYS A 13 5.43 -9.23 -6.45
CA LYS A 13 6.12 -9.52 -5.17
C LYS A 13 6.66 -8.26 -4.50
N VAL A 14 7.23 -7.33 -5.27
CA VAL A 14 7.74 -6.06 -4.73
C VAL A 14 6.59 -5.19 -4.22
N ASP A 15 5.50 -5.12 -4.98
CA ASP A 15 4.32 -4.35 -4.57
C ASP A 15 3.69 -4.90 -3.28
N GLN A 16 3.53 -6.22 -3.17
CA GLN A 16 3.04 -6.84 -1.92
C GLN A 16 3.94 -6.56 -0.72
N LYS A 17 5.27 -6.61 -0.90
CA LYS A 17 6.22 -6.27 0.17
C LYS A 17 6.10 -4.80 0.58
N ALA A 18 6.01 -3.89 -0.38
CA ALA A 18 5.83 -2.47 -0.10
C ALA A 18 4.52 -2.20 0.65
N LYS A 19 3.42 -2.85 0.26
CA LYS A 19 2.14 -2.77 0.97
C LYS A 19 2.26 -3.25 2.42
N LEU A 20 2.93 -4.37 2.66
CA LEU A 20 3.14 -4.87 4.01
C LEU A 20 3.93 -3.88 4.87
N ILE A 21 5.01 -3.31 4.34
CA ILE A 21 5.81 -2.28 5.01
C ILE A 21 4.95 -1.08 5.42
N ILE A 22 4.07 -0.62 4.53
CA ILE A 22 3.12 0.46 4.86
C ILE A 22 2.21 0.05 6.02
N LEU A 23 1.63 -1.16 5.98
CA LEU A 23 0.71 -1.64 7.01
C LEU A 23 1.35 -1.78 8.39
N VAL A 24 2.60 -2.25 8.47
CA VAL A 24 3.31 -2.33 9.76
C VAL A 24 3.82 -0.97 10.26
N GLY A 25 3.98 0.01 9.35
CA GLY A 25 4.44 1.35 9.69
C GLY A 25 3.37 2.30 10.24
N VAL A 26 2.09 1.91 10.21
CA VAL A 26 0.97 2.75 10.65
C VAL A 26 0.36 2.23 11.95
N SER A 27 -0.30 3.12 12.69
CA SER A 27 -1.00 2.78 13.92
C SER A 27 -2.24 1.91 13.67
N ASN A 28 -2.63 1.13 14.69
CA ASN A 28 -3.74 0.17 14.60
C ASN A 28 -5.10 0.82 14.28
N ASP A 29 -5.32 2.09 14.63
CA ASP A 29 -6.52 2.86 14.29
C ASP A 29 -6.57 3.26 12.80
N VAL A 30 -5.42 3.33 12.13
CA VAL A 30 -5.29 3.70 10.72
C VAL A 30 -5.27 2.47 9.81
N GLN A 31 -4.76 1.33 10.28
CA GLN A 31 -4.69 0.09 9.50
C GLN A 31 -5.99 -0.30 8.77
N PRO A 32 -7.19 -0.29 9.41
CA PRO A 32 -8.43 -0.67 8.75
C PRO A 32 -8.78 0.18 7.54
N GLN A 33 -8.32 1.44 7.50
CA GLN A 33 -8.63 2.41 6.46
C GLN A 33 -7.79 2.21 5.19
N ILE A 34 -6.69 1.45 5.29
CA ILE A 34 -5.76 1.22 4.18
C ILE A 34 -5.56 -0.27 3.84
N ARG A 35 -6.11 -1.20 4.64
CA ARG A 35 -5.92 -2.65 4.50
C ARG A 35 -6.48 -3.22 3.20
N ASP A 36 -7.57 -2.65 2.70
CA ASP A 36 -8.28 -3.05 1.48
C ASP A 36 -7.58 -2.62 0.18
N ALA A 37 -6.51 -1.81 0.27
CA ALA A 37 -5.75 -1.36 -0.89
C ALA A 37 -5.20 -2.53 -1.72
N LYS A 38 -5.36 -2.50 -3.04
CA LYS A 38 -4.89 -3.55 -3.94
C LYS A 38 -3.40 -3.45 -4.25
N THR A 39 -2.85 -2.25 -4.17
CA THR A 39 -1.44 -1.96 -4.45
C THR A 39 -0.80 -1.14 -3.33
N ALA A 40 0.53 -1.11 -3.28
CA ALA A 40 1.25 -0.23 -2.37
C ALA A 40 0.97 1.25 -2.66
N LYS A 41 0.85 1.61 -3.95
CA LYS A 41 0.50 2.97 -4.37
C LYS A 41 -0.87 3.41 -3.85
N GLU A 42 -1.87 2.54 -3.94
CA GLU A 42 -3.21 2.80 -3.40
C GLU A 42 -3.18 2.93 -1.87
N ALA A 43 -2.42 2.06 -1.19
CA ALA A 43 -2.26 2.15 0.26
C ALA A 43 -1.65 3.49 0.69
N TRP A 44 -0.62 3.95 -0.03
CA TRP A 44 0.02 5.25 0.21
C TRP A 44 -0.92 6.43 -0.03
N TYR A 45 -1.73 6.38 -1.10
CA TYR A 45 -2.71 7.41 -1.39
C TYR A 45 -3.82 7.48 -0.33
N LYS A 46 -4.35 6.33 0.11
CA LYS A 46 -5.32 6.31 1.21
C LYS A 46 -4.71 6.87 2.50
N LEU A 47 -3.44 6.59 2.75
CA LEU A 47 -2.71 7.13 3.90
C LEU A 47 -2.61 8.66 3.87
N SER A 48 -2.34 9.27 2.71
CA SER A 48 -2.26 10.72 2.60
C SER A 48 -3.60 11.38 2.92
N ILE A 49 -4.71 10.81 2.48
CA ILE A 49 -6.07 11.29 2.82
C ILE A 49 -6.28 11.29 4.34
N VAL A 50 -5.91 10.21 5.04
CA VAL A 50 -6.08 10.11 6.49
C VAL A 50 -5.32 11.20 7.23
N TYR A 51 -4.05 11.43 6.87
CA TYR A 51 -3.22 12.42 7.57
C TYR A 51 -3.53 13.87 7.15
N GLU A 52 -3.89 14.11 5.90
CA GLU A 52 -4.33 15.44 5.45
C GLU A 52 -5.67 15.83 6.09
N ALA A 53 -6.56 14.87 6.33
CA ALA A 53 -7.79 15.11 7.10
C ALA A 53 -7.50 15.39 8.57
N LYS A 54 -6.56 14.66 9.20
CA LYS A 54 -6.15 14.89 10.60
C LYS A 54 -5.50 16.26 10.82
N ASN A 55 -4.82 16.83 9.83
CA ASN A 55 -4.15 18.13 9.94
C ASN A 55 -5.07 19.35 9.71
N LYS A 56 -6.33 19.14 9.30
CA LYS A 56 -7.29 20.22 9.04
C LYS A 56 -8.26 20.50 10.20
N ASN A 57 -8.17 19.73 11.28
CA ASN A 57 -8.95 19.88 12.51
C ASN A 57 -8.01 20.15 13.70
#